data_AF-A0A183NRX1-F1
#
_entry.id   AF-A0A183NRX1-F1
#
_cell.length_a   1.000
_cell.length_b   1.000
_cell.length_c   1.000
_cell.angle_alpha   90.00
_cell.angle_beta   90.00
_cell.angle_gamma   90.00
#
_symmetry.space_group_name_H-M   'P 1'
#
loop_
_entity.id
_entity.type
_entity.pdbx_description
1 polymer ?
#
loop_
_entity_poly.entity_id
_entity_poly.type
_entity_poly.pdbx_seq_one_letter_code
_entity_poly.pdbx_strand_id
1 'polypeptide(L)'
;MYLEPRSPGHELYTLVVEHLQLVEYDYFDLEYINKDGLHCWLDHSKAINKQINISKRFLYSFVVKFYTPHPNLLEDELTRYLFALQIKIDLRSGRLQCSESTAALLAAFIVQGKK
;
A
#
# COMPACT_ATOMS: atom_id res chain seq x y z
N MET A 1 -15.31 2.83 10.02
CA MET A 1 -14.90 4.11 9.42
C MET A 1 -15.87 4.38 8.28
N TYR A 2 -16.71 5.41 8.40
CA TYR A 2 -17.72 5.76 7.39
C TYR A 2 -17.32 7.09 6.77
N LEU A 3 -17.21 7.12 5.45
CA LEU A 3 -16.88 8.32 4.68
C LEU A 3 -17.92 8.48 3.56
N GLU A 4 -18.38 9.70 3.35
CA GLU A 4 -19.36 9.99 2.30
C GLU A 4 -18.72 9.74 0.92
N PRO A 5 -19.41 9.07 -0.03
CA PRO A 5 -18.82 8.79 -1.35
C PRO A 5 -18.42 10.05 -2.15
N ARG A 6 -18.97 11.20 -1.79
CA ARG A 6 -18.65 12.51 -2.39
C ARG A 6 -17.41 13.16 -1.77
N SER A 7 -16.91 12.63 -0.65
CA SER A 7 -15.67 13.12 -0.05
C SER A 7 -14.49 12.99 -1.02
N PRO A 8 -13.55 13.94 -0.97
CA PRO A 8 -12.32 13.89 -1.73
C PRO A 8 -11.43 12.72 -1.28
N GLY A 9 -10.59 12.22 -2.19
CA GLY A 9 -9.69 11.09 -1.91
C GLY A 9 -8.77 11.31 -0.72
N HIS A 10 -8.27 12.54 -0.51
CA HIS A 10 -7.37 12.82 0.61
C HIS A 10 -7.99 12.55 1.98
N GLU A 11 -9.32 12.72 2.15
CA GLU A 11 -10.00 12.40 3.42
C GLU A 11 -9.96 10.89 3.69
N LEU A 12 -10.16 10.06 2.66
CA LEU A 12 -10.03 8.60 2.80
C LEU A 12 -8.61 8.20 3.18
N TYR A 13 -7.61 8.77 2.51
CA TYR A 13 -6.22 8.48 2.79
C TYR A 13 -5.82 8.90 4.22
N THR A 14 -6.20 10.10 4.63
CA THR A 14 -5.96 10.63 5.99
C THR A 14 -6.55 9.70 7.04
N LEU A 15 -7.81 9.28 6.84
CA LEU A 15 -8.47 8.35 7.74
C LEU A 15 -7.74 6.99 7.85
N VAL A 16 -7.23 6.45 6.74
CA VAL A 16 -6.43 5.20 6.76
C VAL A 16 -5.13 5.41 7.54
N VAL A 17 -4.41 6.51 7.29
CA VAL A 17 -3.16 6.84 8.00
C VAL A 17 -3.39 7.01 9.49
N GLU A 18 -4.44 7.74 9.88
CA GLU A 18 -4.82 7.94 11.28
C GLU A 18 -5.22 6.62 11.95
N HIS A 19 -5.95 5.75 11.25
CA HIS A 19 -6.34 4.44 11.77
C HIS A 19 -5.14 3.54 12.04
N LEU A 20 -4.14 3.59 11.16
CA LEU A 20 -2.88 2.85 11.32
C LEU A 20 -1.91 3.53 12.30
N GLN A 21 -2.16 4.79 12.68
CA GLN A 21 -1.25 5.64 13.45
C GLN A 21 0.13 5.77 12.78
N LEU A 22 0.13 5.82 11.44
CA LEU A 22 1.35 5.79 10.65
C LEU A 22 2.02 7.17 10.64
N VAL A 23 3.28 7.23 11.07
CA VAL A 23 4.05 8.48 11.14
C VAL A 23 4.70 8.80 9.81
N GLU A 24 5.40 7.83 9.21
CA GLU A 24 6.11 7.98 7.94
C GLU A 24 5.18 7.59 6.76
N TYR A 25 4.01 8.21 6.66
CA TYR A 25 2.98 7.82 5.70
C TYR A 25 3.31 8.17 4.24
N ASP A 26 4.21 9.13 3.99
CA ASP A 26 4.55 9.66 2.65
C ASP A 26 5.04 8.59 1.65
N TYR A 27 5.47 7.43 2.14
CA TYR A 27 5.88 6.30 1.29
C TYR A 27 4.72 5.49 0.70
N PHE A 28 3.51 5.64 1.24
CA PHE A 28 2.36 4.80 0.96
C PHE A 28 1.24 5.57 0.27
N ASP A 29 0.41 4.85 -0.48
CA ASP A 29 -0.81 5.39 -1.05
C ASP A 29 -1.84 4.27 -1.24
N LEU A 30 -3.05 4.65 -1.66
CA LEU A 30 -4.13 3.72 -1.96
C LEU A 30 -4.17 3.44 -3.47
N GLU A 31 -4.12 2.16 -3.84
CA GLU A 31 -4.40 1.70 -5.20
C GLU A 31 -5.79 1.05 -5.28
N TYR A 32 -6.40 1.12 -6.45
CA TYR A 32 -7.68 0.49 -6.75
C TYR A 32 -7.77 0.05 -8.21
N ILE A 33 -8.75 -0.79 -8.52
CA ILE A 33 -9.09 -1.17 -9.89
C ILE A 33 -10.21 -0.26 -10.39
N ASN A 34 -9.96 0.50 -11.46
CA ASN A 34 -10.96 1.38 -12.02
C ASN A 34 -12.06 0.60 -12.77
N LYS A 35 -13.05 1.32 -13.31
CA LYS A 35 -14.17 0.73 -14.07
C LYS A 35 -13.73 -0.08 -15.30
N ASP A 36 -12.56 0.25 -15.87
CA ASP A 36 -11.99 -0.37 -17.06
C ASP A 36 -11.06 -1.56 -16.71
N GLY A 37 -10.95 -1.91 -15.42
CA GLY A 37 -10.11 -3.02 -14.96
C GLY A 37 -8.63 -2.68 -14.80
N LEU A 38 -8.25 -1.40 -14.88
CA LEU A 38 -6.87 -0.95 -14.75
C LEU A 38 -6.53 -0.60 -13.31
N HIS A 39 -5.31 -0.94 -12.89
CA HIS A 39 -4.74 -0.45 -11.63
C HIS A 39 -4.53 1.07 -11.70
N CYS A 40 -5.07 1.78 -10.71
CA CYS A 40 -5.00 3.23 -10.59
C CYS A 40 -4.65 3.62 -9.15
N TRP A 41 -3.88 4.69 -9.01
CA TRP A 41 -3.67 5.35 -7.73
C TRP A 41 -4.89 6.22 -7.39
N LEU A 42 -5.19 6.33 -6.10
CA LEU A 42 -6.17 7.28 -5.59
C LEU A 42 -5.77 8.71 -6.00
N ASP A 43 -6.68 9.43 -6.65
CA ASP A 43 -6.56 10.85 -6.88
C ASP A 43 -7.09 11.59 -5.65
N HIS A 44 -6.18 12.18 -4.89
CA HIS A 44 -6.45 12.88 -3.63
C HIS A 44 -7.37 14.09 -3.80
N SER A 45 -7.42 14.67 -5.01
CA SER A 45 -8.20 15.86 -5.32
C SER A 45 -9.64 15.55 -5.76
N LYS A 46 -9.89 14.35 -6.28
CA LYS A 46 -11.19 13.96 -6.82
C LYS A 46 -12.06 13.28 -5.76
N ALA A 47 -13.37 13.43 -5.91
CA ALA A 47 -14.34 12.69 -5.10
C ALA A 47 -14.21 11.17 -5.33
N ILE A 48 -14.30 10.38 -4.27
CA ILE A 48 -14.13 8.92 -4.28
C ILE A 48 -15.05 8.25 -5.31
N ASN A 49 -16.33 8.62 -5.30
CA ASN A 49 -17.33 8.07 -6.22
C ASN A 49 -17.11 8.41 -7.71
N LYS A 50 -16.28 9.40 -8.03
CA LYS A 50 -15.95 9.76 -9.43
C LYS A 50 -14.81 8.93 -10.00
N GLN A 51 -14.07 8.23 -9.16
CA GLN A 51 -12.85 7.52 -9.52
C GLN A 51 -13.06 6.01 -9.66
N ILE A 52 -13.93 5.45 -8.83
CA ILE A 52 -14.17 4.02 -8.70
C ILE A 52 -15.52 3.61 -9.27
N ASN A 53 -15.64 2.34 -9.64
CA ASN A 53 -16.89 1.78 -10.09
C ASN A 53 -17.82 1.49 -8.89
N ILE A 54 -18.84 2.33 -8.70
CA ILE A 54 -19.81 2.26 -7.59
C ILE A 54 -20.60 0.94 -7.60
N SER A 55 -20.71 0.25 -8.76
CA SER A 55 -21.41 -1.05 -8.82
C SER A 55 -20.60 -2.21 -8.23
N LYS A 56 -19.30 -2.01 -7.97
CA LYS A 56 -18.45 -2.93 -7.22
C LYS A 56 -18.19 -2.37 -5.82
N ARG A 57 -17.89 -3.25 -4.86
CA ARG A 57 -17.46 -2.81 -3.52
C ARG A 57 -16.24 -1.90 -3.65
N PHE A 58 -16.21 -0.82 -2.86
CA PHE A 58 -15.05 0.06 -2.74
C PHE A 58 -13.88 -0.74 -2.16
N LEU A 59 -12.98 -1.22 -3.03
CA LEU A 59 -11.81 -1.99 -2.66
C LEU A 59 -10.56 -1.18 -2.99
N TYR A 60 -9.89 -0.73 -1.93
CA TYR A 60 -8.60 -0.09 -2.00
C TYR A 60 -7.56 -1.00 -1.34
N SER A 61 -6.34 -0.99 -1.88
CA SER A 61 -5.19 -1.61 -1.24
C SER A 61 -4.23 -0.50 -0.80
N PHE A 62 -3.85 -0.51 0.47
CA PHE A 62 -2.81 0.36 1.00
C PHE A 62 -1.44 -0.27 0.70
N VAL A 63 -0.64 0.40 -0.12
CA VAL A 63 0.59 -0.16 -0.69
C VAL A 63 1.73 0.86 -0.66
N VAL A 64 2.97 0.39 -0.76
CA VAL A 64 4.12 1.28 -0.95
C VAL A 64 4.06 1.87 -2.35
N LYS A 65 4.07 3.20 -2.44
CA LYS A 65 4.15 3.96 -3.70
C LYS A 65 5.59 4.38 -4.01
N PHE A 66 6.35 4.72 -2.98
CA PHE A 66 7.74 5.16 -3.11
C PHE A 66 8.66 4.31 -2.24
N TYR A 67 9.53 3.54 -2.88
CA TYR A 67 10.56 2.79 -2.18
C TYR A 67 11.73 3.71 -1.83
N THR A 68 12.13 3.72 -0.55
CA THR A 68 13.35 4.44 -0.12
C THR A 68 14.61 3.65 -0.50
N PRO A 69 15.67 4.31 -1.00
CA PRO A 69 16.97 3.66 -1.21
C PRO A 69 17.67 3.28 0.10
N HIS A 70 17.22 3.82 1.24
CA HIS A 70 17.82 3.62 2.55
C HIS A 70 16.77 3.15 3.57
N PRO A 71 16.28 1.90 3.49
CA PRO A 71 15.24 1.37 4.37
C PRO A 71 15.66 1.30 5.85
N ASN A 72 16.96 1.33 6.12
CA ASN A 72 17.53 1.39 7.47
C ASN A 72 17.36 2.76 8.14
N LEU A 73 16.97 3.80 7.40
CA LEU A 73 16.66 5.13 7.95
C LEU A 73 15.20 5.30 8.34
N LEU A 74 14.34 4.32 8.03
CA LEU A 74 12.97 4.30 8.55
C LEU A 74 13.04 4.17 10.07
N GLU A 75 12.54 5.18 10.78
CA GLU A 75 12.60 5.25 12.24
C GLU A 75 11.42 4.50 12.87
N ASP A 76 10.27 4.51 12.20
CA ASP A 76 9.05 3.89 12.69
C ASP A 76 8.98 2.38 12.41
N GLU A 77 8.68 1.60 13.46
CA GLU A 77 8.64 0.14 13.38
C GLU A 77 7.49 -0.36 12.51
N LEU A 78 6.32 0.27 12.61
CA LEU A 78 5.17 -0.08 11.78
C LEU A 78 5.48 0.17 10.30
N THR A 79 6.14 1.28 9.99
CA THR A 79 6.57 1.60 8.62
C THR A 79 7.50 0.50 8.07
N ARG A 80 8.54 0.11 8.82
CA ARG A 80 9.43 -1.00 8.43
C ARG A 80 8.67 -2.31 8.21
N TYR A 81 7.71 -2.60 9.09
CA TYR A 81 6.87 -3.78 8.97
C TYR A 81 6.01 -3.77 7.70
N LEU A 82 5.36 -2.64 7.39
CA LEU A 82 4.54 -2.49 6.19
C LEU A 82 5.39 -2.60 4.90
N PHE A 83 6.61 -2.05 4.90
CA PHE A 83 7.57 -2.26 3.81
C PHE A 83 7.92 -3.74 3.62
N ALA A 84 8.21 -4.46 4.71
CA ALA A 84 8.49 -5.90 4.65
C ALA A 84 7.29 -6.71 4.13
N LEU A 85 6.06 -6.34 4.52
CA LEU A 85 4.85 -6.93 3.98
C LEU A 85 4.70 -6.67 2.48
N GLN A 86 4.99 -5.46 2.01
CA GLN A 86 4.94 -5.14 0.59
C GLN A 86 5.97 -5.96 -0.21
N ILE A 87 7.21 -6.05 0.27
CA ILE A 87 8.26 -6.88 -0.37
C ILE A 87 7.82 -8.33 -0.50
N LYS A 88 7.19 -8.88 0.55
CA LYS A 88 6.62 -10.24 0.51
C LYS A 88 5.53 -10.38 -0.55
N ILE A 89 4.64 -9.40 -0.68
CA ILE A 89 3.59 -9.40 -1.70
C ILE A 89 4.22 -9.35 -3.09
N ASP A 90 5.18 -8.45 -3.31
CA ASP A 90 5.83 -8.23 -4.59
C ASP A 90 6.67 -9.43 -5.03
N LEU A 91 7.34 -10.10 -4.09
CA LEU A 91 8.06 -11.35 -4.33
C LEU A 91 7.09 -12.45 -4.76
N ARG A 92 5.97 -12.61 -4.05
CA ARG A 92 4.95 -13.61 -4.37
C ARG A 92 4.26 -13.35 -5.71
N SER A 93 4.00 -12.08 -6.06
CA SER A 93 3.34 -11.72 -7.30
C SER A 93 4.30 -11.63 -8.50
N GLY A 94 5.60 -11.84 -8.28
CA GLY A 94 6.63 -11.71 -9.32
C GLY A 94 6.92 -10.27 -9.76
N ARG A 95 6.44 -9.27 -9.01
CA ARG A 95 6.76 -7.84 -9.26
C ARG A 95 8.20 -7.53 -8.86
N LEU A 96 8.70 -8.19 -7.82
CA LEU A 96 10.10 -8.11 -7.41
C LEU A 96 10.89 -9.23 -8.08
N GLN A 97 11.55 -8.91 -9.19
CA GLN A 97 12.44 -9.84 -9.89
C GLN A 97 13.84 -9.81 -9.26
N CYS A 98 14.33 -10.97 -8.84
CA CYS A 98 15.67 -11.14 -8.27
C CYS A 98 16.19 -12.56 -8.53
N SER A 99 17.47 -12.82 -8.23
CA SER A 99 18.03 -14.18 -8.33
C SER A 99 17.34 -15.12 -7.35
N GLU A 100 17.33 -16.43 -7.66
CA GLU A 100 16.77 -17.46 -6.78
C GLU A 100 17.37 -17.43 -5.37
N SER A 101 18.70 -17.23 -5.29
CA SER A 101 19.42 -17.08 -4.02
C SER A 101 18.90 -15.89 -3.19
N THR A 102 18.63 -14.76 -3.84
CA THR A 102 18.11 -13.56 -3.18
C THR A 102 16.66 -13.77 -2.74
N ALA A 103 15.83 -14.36 -3.60
CA ALA A 103 14.44 -14.70 -3.28
C ALA A 103 14.36 -15.64 -2.06
N ALA A 104 15.21 -16.68 -2.02
CA ALA A 104 15.29 -17.61 -0.91
C ALA A 104 15.70 -16.92 0.40
N LEU A 105 16.68 -16.01 0.33
CA LEU A 105 17.12 -15.23 1.49
C LEU A 105 16.02 -14.31 2.02
N LEU A 106 15.33 -13.58 1.14
CA LEU A 106 14.19 -12.74 1.52
C LEU A 106 13.06 -13.57 2.15
N ALA A 107 12.75 -14.74 1.57
CA ALA A 107 11.76 -15.66 2.13
C ALA A 107 12.16 -16.15 3.52
N ALA A 108 13.44 -16.46 3.76
CA ALA A 108 13.94 -16.85 5.08
C ALA A 108 13.75 -15.73 6.12
N PHE A 109 14.09 -14.48 5.79
CA PHE A 109 13.86 -13.34 6.66
C PHE A 109 12.37 -13.10 6.94
N ILE A 110 11.51 -13.24 5.92
CA ILE A 110 10.04 -13.13 6.08
C ILE A 110 9.50 -14.21 7.03
N VAL A 111 10.03 -15.44 6.99
CA VAL A 111 9.63 -16.52 7.92
C VAL A 111 10.14 -16.23 9.32
N GLN A 112 11.36 -15.73 9.46
CA GLN A 112 11.96 -15.39 10.75
C GLN A 112 11.20 -14.25 11.45
N GLY A 113 10.81 -13.20 10.72
CA GLY A 113 10.08 -12.05 11.27
C GLY A 113 8.59 -12.31 11.58
N LYS A 114 8.09 -13.53 11.39
CA LYS A 114 6.74 -13.96 11.83
C LYS A 114 6.74 -14.54 13.25
N LYS A 115 7.91 -14.73 13.86
CA LYS A 115 8.05 -15.11 15.27
C LYS A 115 7.97 -13.87 16.15
#